data_AF-A0A3P7NIA3-F1
#
_entry.id   AF-A0A3P7NIA3-F1
#
_cell.length_a   1.000
_cell.length_b   1.000
_cell.length_c   1.000
_cell.angle_alpha   90.00
_cell.angle_beta   90.00
_cell.angle_gamma   90.00
#
_symmetry.space_group_name_H-M   'P 1'
#
loop_
_entity.id
_entity.type
_entity.pdbx_description
1 polymer ?
#
loop_
_entity_poly.entity_id
_entity_poly.type
_entity_poly.pdbx_seq_one_letter_code
_entity_poly.pdbx_strand_id
1 'polypeptide(L)' 'HVFTDASPTAYAAAVYAKQGLKTFLIFAKSRIAPAKGITIPKLELLAILVGVRATKFIVKQLETEDVRVTLWTDSQCALQ' A
#
# COMPACT_ATOMS: atom_id res chain seq x y z
N HIS A 1 5.63 7.41 2.17
CA HIS A 1 5.94 5.98 2.26
C HIS A 1 4.66 5.18 2.21
N VAL A 2 4.62 4.12 1.42
CA VAL A 2 3.48 3.20 1.30
C VAL A 2 3.95 1.85 1.81
N PHE A 3 3.23 1.24 2.75
CA PHE A 3 3.51 -0.10 3.26
C PHE A 3 2.36 -1.00 2.88
N THR A 4 2.66 -2.18 2.38
CA THR A 4 1.66 -3.14 1.92
C THR A 4 1.98 -4.50 2.51
N ASP A 5 0.94 -5.21 2.92
CA ASP A 5 1.06 -6.53 3.54
C ASP A 5 -0.16 -7.38 3.13
N ALA A 6 0.03 -8.69 3.07
CA ALA A 6 -1.01 -9.65 2.77
C ALA A 6 -0.83 -10.95 3.54
N SER A 7 -1.95 -11.50 3.99
CA SER A 7 -2.06 -12.76 4.69
C SER A 7 -3.15 -13.63 4.03
N PRO A 8 -3.33 -14.89 4.45
CA PRO A 8 -4.41 -15.74 3.95
C PRO A 8 -5.82 -15.15 4.20
N THR A 9 -5.97 -14.26 5.17
CA THR A 9 -7.28 -13.75 5.63
C THR A 9 -7.56 -12.32 5.17
N ALA A 10 -6.53 -11.52 4.91
CA ALA A 10 -6.69 -10.13 4.52
C ALA A 10 -5.47 -9.59 3.78
N TYR A 11 -5.65 -8.46 3.10
CA TYR A 11 -4.58 -7.69 2.50
C TYR A 11 -4.82 -6.20 2.73
N ALA A 12 -3.75 -5.43 2.90
CA ALA A 12 -3.85 -4.04 3.34
C ALA A 12 -2.74 -3.15 2.81
N ALA A 13 -3.00 -1.84 2.82
CA ALA A 13 -2.02 -0.81 2.56
C ALA A 13 -2.15 0.35 3.55
N ALA A 14 -1.03 0.90 3.96
CA ALA A 14 -0.92 2.11 4.79
C ALA A 14 0.00 3.13 4.13
N VAL A 15 -0.45 4.38 4.04
CA VAL A 15 0.30 5.48 3.43
C VAL A 15 0.65 6.50 4.51
N TYR A 16 1.93 6.79 4.63
CA TYR A 16 2.50 7.77 5.55
C TYR A 16 3.11 8.95 4.79
N ALA A 17 2.75 10.17 5.18
CA ALA A 17 3.48 11.37 4.81
C ALA A 17 4.66 11.58 5.78
N LYS A 18 5.80 12.02 5.24
CA LYS A 18 6.96 12.43 6.03
C LYS A 18 7.22 13.91 5.80
N GLN A 19 7.34 14.67 6.89
CA GLN A 19 7.68 16.08 6.89
C GLN A 19 8.80 16.32 7.90
N GLY A 20 10.03 16.50 7.39
CA GLY A 20 11.22 16.54 8.24
C GLY A 20 11.41 15.25 9.04
N LEU A 21 11.40 15.36 10.37
CA LEU A 21 11.50 14.23 11.30
C LEU A 21 10.13 13.63 11.69
N LYS A 22 9.02 14.27 11.30
CA LYS A 22 7.67 13.81 11.64
C LYS A 22 7.11 12.91 10.56
N THR A 23 6.39 11.88 10.98
CA THR A 23 5.70 10.93 10.10
C THR A 23 4.25 10.83 10.50
N PHE A 24 3.34 10.92 9.54
CA PHE A 24 1.90 10.94 9.76
C PHE A 24 1.22 9.87 8.92
N LEU A 25 0.38 9.03 9.52
CA LEU A 25 -0.50 8.13 8.78
C LEU A 25 -1.62 8.96 8.15
N ILE A 26 -1.65 9.02 6.83
CA ILE A 26 -2.63 9.84 6.09
C ILE A 26 -3.70 8.99 5.41
N PHE A 27 -3.46 7.69 5.25
CA PHE A 27 -4.44 6.76 4.69
C PHE A 27 -4.13 5.32 5.10
N ALA A 28 -5.15 4.54 5.41
CA ALA A 28 -5.05 3.10 5.58
C ALA A 28 -6.29 2.42 5.00
N LYS A 29 -6.10 1.26 4.37
CA LYS A 29 -7.20 0.43 3.89
C LYS A 29 -6.84 -1.05 3.96
N SER A 30 -7.72 -1.85 4.55
CA SER A 30 -7.67 -3.30 4.54
C SER A 30 -8.86 -3.88 3.76
N ARG A 31 -8.71 -5.12 3.29
CA ARG A 31 -9.75 -5.90 2.62
C ARG A 31 -9.62 -7.36 3.03
N ILE A 32 -10.75 -8.02 3.26
CA ILE A 32 -10.80 -9.46 3.55
C ILE A 32 -10.42 -10.23 2.27
N ALA A 33 -9.61 -11.27 2.43
CA ALA A 33 -9.21 -12.14 1.33
C ALA A 33 -10.45 -12.88 0.76
N PRO A 34 -10.57 -13.03 -0.57
CA PRO A 34 -11.74 -13.70 -1.15
C PRO A 34 -11.85 -15.17 -0.72
N ALA A 35 -13.07 -15.59 -0.36
CA ALA A 35 -13.36 -16.95 0.09
C ALA A 35 -13.03 -18.04 -0.96
N LYS A 36 -12.97 -17.68 -2.25
CA LYS A 36 -12.65 -18.61 -3.36
C LYS A 36 -11.19 -19.07 -3.39
N GLY A 37 -10.36 -18.68 -2.42
CA GLY A 37 -8.96 -19.08 -2.32
C GLY A 37 -8.10 -18.38 -3.38
N ILE A 38 -7.44 -17.30 -2.98
CA ILE A 38 -6.39 -16.66 -3.79
C ILE A 38 -5.05 -16.95 -3.13
N THR A 39 -4.01 -17.16 -3.95
CA THR A 39 -2.65 -17.42 -3.46
C THR A 39 -2.07 -16.18 -2.76
N ILE A 40 -1.19 -16.37 -1.77
CA ILE A 40 -0.50 -15.27 -1.08
C ILE A 40 0.15 -14.28 -2.05
N PRO A 41 0.93 -14.70 -3.07
CA PRO A 41 1.54 -13.75 -4.01
C PRO A 41 0.52 -12.86 -4.74
N LYS A 42 -0.67 -13.39 -5.06
CA LYS A 42 -1.72 -12.58 -5.68
C LYS A 42 -2.34 -11.59 -4.68
N LEU A 43 -2.49 -11.97 -3.40
CA LEU A 43 -2.96 -11.06 -2.36
C LEU A 43 -1.94 -9.94 -2.09
N GLU A 44 -0.64 -10.24 -2.11
CA GLU A 44 0.44 -9.24 -2.03
C GLU A 44 0.36 -8.24 -3.18
N LEU A 45 0.18 -8.70 -4.42
CA LEU A 45 -0.03 -7.81 -5.58
C LEU A 45 -1.29 -6.95 -5.44
N LEU A 46 -2.36 -7.49 -4.86
CA LEU A 46 -3.58 -6.72 -4.59
C LEU A 46 -3.35 -5.66 -3.50
N ALA A 47 -2.56 -5.97 -2.46
CA ALA A 47 -2.15 -5.00 -1.44
C ALA A 47 -1.37 -3.83 -2.07
N ILE A 48 -0.40 -4.15 -2.94
CA ILE A 48 0.38 -3.19 -3.73
C ILE A 48 -0.54 -2.32 -4.59
N LEU A 49 -1.48 -2.93 -5.30
CA LEU A 49 -2.43 -2.20 -6.13
C LEU A 49 -3.28 -1.22 -5.31
N VAL A 50 -3.72 -1.62 -4.11
CA VAL A 50 -4.45 -0.71 -3.20
C VAL A 50 -3.55 0.44 -2.77
N GLY A 51 -2.31 0.18 -2.37
CA GLY A 51 -1.35 1.21 -1.96
C GLY A 51 -1.03 2.22 -3.07
N VAL A 52 -0.82 1.75 -4.31
CA VAL A 52 -0.56 2.61 -5.48
C VAL A 52 -1.77 3.47 -5.80
N ARG A 53 -2.98 2.89 -5.82
CA ARG A 53 -4.21 3.65 -6.10
C ARG A 53 -4.48 4.70 -5.02
N ALA A 54 -4.30 4.34 -3.75
CA ALA A 54 -4.43 5.27 -2.63
C ALA A 54 -3.44 6.43 -2.77
N THR A 55 -2.19 6.14 -3.10
CA THR A 55 -1.16 7.18 -3.23
C THR A 55 -1.44 8.12 -4.40
N LYS A 56 -1.83 7.60 -5.57
CA LYS A 56 -2.24 8.43 -6.72
C LYS A 56 -3.41 9.36 -6.37
N PHE A 57 -4.39 8.84 -5.63
CA PHE A 57 -5.53 9.63 -5.16
C PHE A 57 -5.08 10.75 -4.21
N ILE A 58 -4.25 10.43 -3.22
CA ILE A 58 -3.74 11.38 -2.22
C ILE A 58 -2.89 12.48 -2.86
N VAL A 59 -1.93 12.12 -3.71
CA VAL A 59 -1.05 13.08 -4.40
C VAL A 59 -1.87 14.05 -5.25
N LYS A 60 -2.89 13.53 -5.95
CA LYS A 60 -3.83 14.37 -6.71
C LYS A 60 -4.62 15.31 -5.81
N GLN A 61 -5.13 14.82 -4.68
CA GLN A 61 -6.00 15.59 -3.78
C GLN A 61 -5.25 16.65 -2.97
N LEU A 62 -3.97 16.41 -2.68
CA LEU A 62 -3.10 17.34 -1.97
C LEU A 62 -2.37 18.30 -2.91
N GLU A 63 -2.66 18.27 -4.22
CA GLU A 63 -2.06 19.11 -5.26
C GLU A 63 -0.54 19.20 -5.15
N THR A 64 0.09 18.08 -4.77
CA THR A 64 1.52 18.07 -4.44
C THR A 64 2.31 17.61 -5.65
N GLU A 65 3.12 18.50 -6.20
CA GLU A 65 4.03 18.15 -7.30
C GLU A 65 5.33 17.54 -6.75
N ASP A 66 5.95 16.65 -7.55
CA ASP A 66 7.28 16.06 -7.32
C ASP A 66 7.48 15.34 -5.96
N VAL A 67 6.43 14.67 -5.45
CA VAL A 67 6.52 13.90 -4.21
C VAL A 67 7.25 12.58 -4.44
N ARG A 68 8.36 12.37 -3.73
CA ARG A 68 9.02 11.07 -3.68
C ARG A 68 8.14 10.05 -2.96
N VAL A 69 7.66 9.06 -3.71
CA VAL A 69 6.90 7.93 -3.18
C VAL A 69 7.78 6.69 -3.16
N THR A 70 7.91 6.07 -1.98
CA THR A 70 8.53 4.74 -1.82
C THR A 70 7.48 3.77 -1.34
N LEU A 71 7.34 2.63 -2.03
CA LEU A 71 6.51 1.51 -1.66
C LEU A 71 7.37 0.42 -1.03
N TRP A 72 6.93 -0.10 0.11
CA TRP A 72 7.56 -1.13 0.92
C TRP A 72 6.65 -2.34 0.98
N THR A 73 7.22 -3.50 0.72
CA THR A 73 6.56 -4.81 0.81
C THR A 73 7.61 -5.83 1.24
N ASP A 74 7.22 -6.82 2.03
CA ASP A 74 8.03 -7.99 2.38
C ASP A 74 7.81 -9.16 1.41
N SER A 75 6.93 -8.98 0.43
CA SER A 75 6.68 -9.94 -0.67
C SER A 75 7.93 -10.14 -1.51
N GLN A 76 8.55 -11.32 -1.37
CA GLN A 76 9.66 -11.73 -2.23
C GLN A 76 9.22 -11.80 -3.71
N CYS A 77 7.97 -12.22 -3.97
CA CYS A 77 7.41 -12.27 -5.32
C CYS A 77 7.27 -10.89 -5.98
N ALA A 78 7.05 -9.83 -5.20
CA ALA A 78 6.96 -8.46 -5.73
C ALA A 78 8.33 -7.76 -5.86
N LEU A 79 9.36 -8.30 -5.22
CA LEU A 79 10.72 -7.73 -5.20
C LEU A 79 11.68 -8.41 -6.20
N GLN A 80 11.29 -9.55 -6.79
CA GLN A 80 12.08 -10.31 -7.77
C GLN A 80 11.85 -9.87 -9.22
#